data_AF-A0A7R9SPU2-F1
#
_entry.id   AF-A0A7R9SPU2-F1
#
_cell.length_a   1.000
_cell.length_b   1.000
_cell.length_c   1.000
_cell.angle_alpha   90.00
_cell.angle_beta   90.00
_cell.angle_gamma   90.00
#
_symmetry.space_group_name_H-M   'P 1'
#
loop_
_entity.id
_entity.type
_entity.pdbx_description
1 polymer ?
#
loop_
_entity_poly.entity_id
_entity_poly.type
_entity_poly.pdbx_seq_one_letter_code
_entity_poly.pdbx_strand_id
1 'polypeptide(L)' 'VKTTDIVFPQKAQLFKDISLTRNTVAERIDEMADDLKQQLKAASCKFEHYSIALDETVDITGIAQLAVFIRACDTEFNV' A
#
# COMPACT_ATOMS: atom_id res chain seq x y z
N VAL A 1 3.71 6.52 19.16
CA VAL A 1 3.73 6.06 20.58
C VAL A 1 2.33 5.92 21.20
N LYS A 2 1.31 6.72 20.84
CA LYS A 2 -0.05 6.52 21.38
C LYS A 2 -0.77 5.25 20.87
N THR A 3 -0.56 4.86 19.61
CA THR A 3 -1.26 3.71 19.00
C THR A 3 -0.79 2.36 19.56
N THR A 4 0.50 2.24 19.90
CA THR A 4 1.08 1.03 20.51
C THR A 4 0.53 0.76 21.91
N ASP A 5 0.26 1.81 22.68
CA ASP A 5 -0.34 1.71 24.02
C ASP A 5 -1.80 1.21 23.95
N ILE A 6 -2.48 1.38 22.81
CA ILE A 6 -3.88 0.97 22.60
C ILE A 6 -3.97 -0.44 21.99
N VAL A 7 -3.17 -0.73 20.96
CA VAL A 7 -3.29 -1.98 20.19
C VAL A 7 -2.45 -3.11 20.79
N PHE A 8 -1.28 -2.80 21.38
CA PHE A 8 -0.38 -3.78 21.99
C PHE A 8 0.22 -3.27 23.31
N PRO A 9 -0.61 -3.06 24.35
CA PRO A 9 -0.19 -2.44 25.62
C PRO A 9 0.97 -3.16 26.30
N GLN A 10 1.02 -4.50 26.19
CA GLN A 10 2.08 -5.32 26.79
C GLN A 10 3.45 -5.18 26.09
N LYS A 11 3.47 -4.75 24.82
CA LYS A 11 4.69 -4.59 24.02
C LYS A 11 5.08 -3.13 23.78
N ALA A 12 4.37 -2.19 24.41
CA ALA A 12 4.57 -0.76 24.22
C ALA A 12 6.01 -0.29 24.48
N GLN A 13 6.69 -0.87 25.47
CA GLN A 13 8.09 -0.53 25.75
C GLN A 13 9.04 -0.98 24.63
N LEU A 14 8.82 -2.16 24.07
CA LEU A 14 9.60 -2.68 22.95
C LEU A 14 9.57 -1.74 21.73
N PHE A 15 8.40 -1.13 21.47
CA PHE A 15 8.25 -0.16 20.38
C PHE A 15 8.79 1.24 20.71
N LYS A 16 8.96 1.58 21.99
CA LYS A 16 9.65 2.81 22.41
C LYS A 16 11.17 2.67 22.26
N ASP A 17 11.67 1.46 22.49
CA ASP A 17 13.10 1.13 22.33
C ASP A 17 13.51 1.05 20.86
N ILE A 18 12.57 0.76 19.96
CA ILE A 18 12.76 0.83 18.51
C ILE A 18 12.63 2.30 18.06
N SER A 19 13.73 3.04 18.12
CA SER A 19 13.79 4.41 17.60
C SER A 19 13.86 4.39 16.06
N LEU A 20 12.69 4.33 15.42
CA LEU A 20 12.59 4.53 13.97
C LEU A 20 12.43 6.03 13.70
N THR A 21 13.38 6.57 12.93
CA THR A 21 13.25 7.95 12.45
C THR A 21 12.14 8.02 11.40
N ARG A 22 11.57 9.23 11.21
CA ARG A 22 10.60 9.46 10.11
C ARG A 22 11.15 9.05 8.75
N ASN A 23 12.46 9.22 8.53
CA ASN A 23 13.13 8.83 7.30
C ASN A 23 13.16 7.32 7.13
N THR A 24 13.51 6.56 8.18
CA THR A 24 13.53 5.09 8.11
C THR A 24 12.14 4.51 7.80
N VAL A 25 11.07 5.13 8.32
CA VAL A 25 9.71 4.72 7.99
C VAL A 25 9.37 5.03 6.53
N ALA A 26 9.75 6.21 6.04
CA ALA A 26 9.52 6.59 4.65
C ALA A 26 10.30 5.67 3.68
N GLU A 27 11.60 5.46 3.93
CA GLU A 27 12.45 4.55 3.16
C GLU A 27 11.84 3.14 3.10
N ARG A 28 11.33 2.64 4.23
CA ARG A 28 10.70 1.32 4.26
C ARG A 28 9.39 1.27 3.46
N ILE A 29 8.60 2.34 3.48
CA ILE A 29 7.39 2.45 2.65
C ILE A 29 7.77 2.44 1.16
N ASP A 30 8.82 3.17 0.79
CA ASP A 30 9.31 3.25 -0.59
C ASP A 30 9.84 1.88 -1.06
N GLU A 31 10.64 1.18 -0.24
CA GLU A 31 11.11 -0.18 -0.52
C GLU A 31 9.94 -1.15 -0.76
N MET A 32 8.92 -1.10 0.10
CA MET A 32 7.74 -1.95 -0.03
C MET A 32 6.91 -1.60 -1.28
N ALA A 33 6.82 -0.31 -1.63
CA ALA A 33 6.13 0.13 -2.83
C ALA A 33 6.85 -0.36 -4.10
N ASP A 34 8.19 -0.31 -4.11
CA ASP A 34 9.00 -0.80 -5.22
C ASP A 34 8.89 -2.33 -5.37
N ASP A 35 8.91 -3.08 -4.28
CA ASP A 35 8.70 -4.53 -4.30
C ASP A 35 7.30 -4.89 -4.86
N LEU A 36 6.24 -4.24 -4.35
CA LEU A 36 4.88 -4.42 -4.85
C LEU A 36 4.79 -4.13 -6.36
N LYS A 37 5.44 -3.06 -6.82
CA LYS A 37 5.48 -2.67 -8.23
C LYS A 37 6.19 -3.72 -9.10
N GLN A 38 7.29 -4.29 -8.62
CA GLN A 38 8.00 -5.37 -9.32
C GLN A 38 7.13 -6.63 -9.42
N GLN A 39 6.49 -7.03 -8.33
CA GLN A 39 5.58 -8.18 -8.32
C GLN A 39 4.39 -7.98 -9.24
N LEU A 40 3.75 -6.80 -9.19
CA LEU A 40 2.64 -6.47 -10.08
C LEU A 40 3.07 -6.50 -11.55
N LYS A 41 4.25 -5.97 -11.87
CA LYS A 41 4.78 -6.01 -13.25
C LYS A 41 5.03 -7.45 -13.70
N ALA A 42 5.59 -8.30 -12.84
CA ALA A 42 5.80 -9.72 -13.16
C ALA A 42 4.48 -10.49 -13.34
N ALA A 43 3.48 -10.22 -12.49
CA ALA A 43 2.15 -10.81 -12.59
C ALA A 43 1.40 -10.32 -13.83
N SER A 44 1.56 -9.04 -14.21
CA SER A 44 0.86 -8.44 -15.35
C SER A 44 1.15 -9.09 -16.69
N CYS A 45 2.32 -9.72 -16.83
CA CYS A 45 2.67 -10.50 -18.03
C CYS A 45 1.81 -11.77 -18.19
N LYS A 46 1.12 -12.20 -17.15
CA LYS A 46 0.27 -13.40 -17.13
C LYS A 46 -1.23 -13.08 -17.19
N PHE A 47 -1.60 -11.80 -17.08
CA PHE A 47 -2.99 -11.39 -17.10
C PHE A 47 -3.53 -11.46 -18.52
N GLU A 48 -4.63 -12.20 -18.68
CA GLU A 48 -5.33 -12.38 -19.96
C GLU A 48 -6.61 -11.54 -20.01
N HIS A 49 -7.17 -11.25 -18.83
CA HIS A 49 -8.35 -10.41 -18.68
C HIS A 49 -8.08 -9.32 -17.64
N TYR A 50 -8.54 -8.10 -17.91
CA TYR A 50 -8.42 -6.99 -16.98
C TYR A 50 -9.60 -6.02 -17.08
N SER A 51 -9.84 -5.30 -15.99
CA SER A 51 -10.78 -4.19 -15.91
C SER A 51 -10.14 -3.05 -15.13
N ILE A 52 -10.46 -1.82 -15.53
CA ILE A 52 -10.01 -0.61 -14.88
C ILE A 52 -11.25 0.20 -14.49
N ALA A 53 -11.33 0.58 -13.22
CA ALA A 53 -12.31 1.52 -12.73
C ALA A 53 -11.60 2.82 -12.31
N LEU A 54 -12.20 3.94 -12.68
CA LEU A 54 -11.71 5.27 -12.37
C LEU A 54 -12.74 5.94 -11.47
N ASP A 55 -12.28 6.50 -10.35
CA ASP A 55 -13.11 7.27 -9.44
C ASP A 55 -12.45 8.63 -9.20
N GLU A 56 -13.08 9.68 -9.70
CA GLU A 56 -12.62 11.04 -9.47
C GLU A 56 -13.37 11.62 -8.27
N THR A 57 -12.60 12.05 -7.28
CA THR A 57 -13.11 12.70 -6.08
C THR A 57 -12.45 14.06 -5.92
N VAL A 58 -12.96 14.86 -4.99
CA VAL A 58 -12.35 16.14 -4.62
C VAL A 58 -12.01 16.09 -3.15
N ASP A 59 -10.78 16.43 -2.80
CA ASP A 59 -10.38 16.43 -1.41
C ASP A 59 -10.87 17.66 -0.64
N ILE A 60 -10.60 17.68 0.66
CA ILE A 60 -11.04 18.77 1.55
C ILE A 60 -10.44 20.13 1.17
N THR A 61 -9.40 20.16 0.34
CA THR A 61 -8.75 21.38 -0.15
C THR A 61 -9.23 21.81 -1.53
N GLY A 62 -10.17 21.07 -2.14
CA GLY A 62 -10.70 21.36 -3.46
C GLY A 62 -9.84 20.83 -4.61
N ILE A 63 -8.87 19.96 -4.32
CA ILE A 63 -8.01 19.37 -5.35
C ILE A 63 -8.68 18.07 -5.83
N ALA A 64 -8.81 17.94 -7.15
CA ALA A 64 -9.29 16.71 -7.77
C ALA A 64 -8.27 15.58 -7.56
N GLN A 65 -8.76 14.44 -7.06
CA GLN A 65 -7.99 13.21 -6.88
C GLN A 65 -8.62 12.10 -7.72
N LEU A 66 -7.79 11.41 -8.52
CA LEU A 66 -8.22 10.29 -9.34
C LEU A 66 -7.73 8.98 -8.73
N ALA A 67 -8.65 8.15 -8.25
CA ALA A 67 -8.38 6.78 -7.85
C ALA A 67 -8.50 5.86 -9.06
N VAL A 68 -7.50 5.00 -9.25
CA VAL A 68 -7.46 4.01 -10.33
C VAL A 68 -7.44 2.62 -9.70
N PHE A 69 -8.47 1.83 -9.99
CA PHE A 69 -8.59 0.45 -9.52
C PHE A 69 -8.38 -0.50 -10.70
N ILE A 70 -7.41 -1.40 -10.56
CA ILE A 70 -7.11 -2.42 -11.56
C ILE A 70 -7.53 -3.77 -10.98
N ARG A 71 -8.31 -4.53 -11.74
CA ARG A 71 -8.55 -5.96 -11.49
C ARG A 71 -8.09 -6.73 -12.70
N ALA A 72 -7.38 -7.83 -12.48
CA ALA A 72 -6.90 -8.67 -13.56
C ALA A 72 -6.87 -10.14 -13.13
N CYS A 73 -6.95 -11.03 -14.11
CA CYS A 73 -6.79 -12.47 -13.90
C CYS A 73 -6.17 -13.15 -15.12
N ASP A 74 -5.62 -14.35 -14.92
CA ASP A 74 -5.20 -15.23 -16.00
C ASP A 74 -6.40 -15.99 -16.62
N THR A 75 -6.13 -16.96 -17.51
CA THR A 75 -7.16 -17.80 -18.14
C THR A 75 -7.89 -18.74 -17.17
N GLU A 76 -7.27 -19.04 -16.02
CA GLU A 76 -7.82 -19.91 -14.98
C GLU A 76 -8.52 -19.11 -13.87
N PHE A 77 -8.65 -17.78 -14.05
CA PHE A 77 -9.21 -16.84 -13.08
C PHE A 77 -8.38 -16.70 -11.80
N ASN A 78 -7.08 -16.99 -11.85
CA ASN A 78 -6.16 -16.65 -10.76
C ASN A 78 -5.79 -15.17 -10.82
N VAL A 79 -5.56 -14.57 -9.64
CA VAL A 79 -5.16 -13.15 -9.46
C VAL A 79 -3.65 -13.05 -9.25
#